data_AF-A0A6M1S718-F1
#
_entry.id   AF-A0A6M1S718-F1
#
_cell.length_a   1.000
_cell.length_b   1.000
_cell.length_c   1.000
_cell.angle_alpha   90.00
_cell.angle_beta   90.00
_cell.angle_gamma   90.00
#
_symmetry.space_group_name_H-M   'P 1'
#
loop_
_entity.id
_entity.type
_entity.pdbx_description
1 polymer ?
#
loop_
_entity_poly.entity_id
_entity_poly.type
_entity_poly.pdbx_seq_one_letter_code
_entity_poly.pdbx_strand_id
1 'polypeptide(L)'
;MTVRLSWGLVLATFSLLVVLACGIGLYALHHGATLVQATADAQAQQQAFTAFAERIRWALIAIVLMTIATVVIVLWGVTVNVLRPLDRLVGYFERMAQGDLNQQITSPGKSEIGKLYSAMAHMQAALSETVGVVRRSGTTIFERSQHIANGNNDLSSRTEQQASSLEETASSMEQLASTVSHNADNARQASQLAGDATLTARRSGEEVGQIVETMQDISASSHQVADIITVIDNIAFQTNILALNAS
;
A
#
# COMPACT_ATOMS: atom_id res chain seq x y z
N MET A 1 48.76 20.25 -0.53
CA MET A 1 49.42 20.17 -1.86
C MET A 1 48.51 19.35 -2.77
N THR A 2 48.19 19.85 -3.97
CA THR A 2 47.48 19.02 -4.96
C THR A 2 48.41 17.93 -5.46
N VAL A 3 47.87 16.81 -5.94
CA VAL A 3 48.67 15.71 -6.49
C VAL A 3 49.55 16.25 -7.62
N ARG A 4 49.01 17.15 -8.44
CA ARG A 4 49.72 17.85 -9.52
C ARG A 4 50.94 18.64 -9.06
N LEU A 5 50.84 19.37 -7.94
CA LEU A 5 51.96 20.14 -7.41
C LEU A 5 53.09 19.22 -6.90
N SER A 6 52.73 18.05 -6.33
CA SER A 6 53.73 17.07 -5.89
C SER A 6 54.50 16.47 -7.07
N TRP A 7 53.81 16.05 -8.14
CA TRP A 7 54.45 15.49 -9.33
C TRP A 7 55.32 16.52 -10.07
N GLY A 8 54.89 17.78 -10.12
CA GLY A 8 55.69 18.86 -10.70
C GLY A 8 57.02 19.05 -9.96
N LEU A 9 57.00 19.02 -8.63
CA LEU A 9 58.20 19.16 -7.81
C LEU A 9 59.16 17.96 -7.93
N VAL A 10 58.60 16.75 -8.07
CA VAL A 10 59.37 15.52 -8.33
C VAL A 10 60.06 15.55 -9.69
N LEU A 11 59.33 15.91 -10.74
CA LEU A 11 59.90 16.01 -12.09
C LEU A 11 60.98 17.10 -12.17
N ALA A 12 60.79 18.22 -11.47
CA ALA A 12 61.79 19.29 -11.40
C ALA A 12 63.06 18.85 -10.67
N THR A 13 62.93 18.20 -9.50
CA THR A 13 64.07 17.70 -8.72
C THR A 13 64.83 16.60 -9.45
N PHE A 14 64.12 15.68 -10.11
CA PHE A 14 64.73 14.65 -10.94
C PHE A 14 65.48 15.26 -12.14
N SER A 15 64.86 16.22 -12.85
CA SER A 15 65.51 16.92 -13.97
C SER A 15 66.78 17.65 -13.55
N LEU A 16 66.76 18.32 -12.39
CA LEU A 16 67.94 18.96 -11.82
C LEU A 16 69.07 17.96 -11.53
N LEU A 17 68.72 16.80 -10.97
CA LEU A 17 69.68 15.71 -10.69
C LEU A 17 70.33 15.18 -11.96
N VAL A 18 69.55 14.98 -13.03
CA VAL A 18 70.07 14.54 -14.34
C VAL A 18 71.03 15.59 -14.92
N VAL A 19 70.67 16.88 -14.87
CA VAL A 19 71.53 17.96 -15.36
C VAL A 19 72.84 18.03 -14.58
N LEU A 20 72.80 17.89 -13.25
CA LEU A 20 74.01 17.87 -12.40
C LEU A 20 74.90 16.66 -12.71
N ALA A 21 74.32 15.47 -12.89
CA ALA A 21 75.05 14.27 -13.24
C ALA A 21 75.75 14.40 -14.60
N CYS A 22 75.04 14.89 -15.61
CA CYS A 22 75.60 15.17 -16.94
C CYS A 22 76.71 16.23 -16.87
N GLY A 23 76.52 17.30 -16.10
CA GLY A 23 77.52 18.35 -15.90
C GLY A 23 78.81 17.84 -15.25
N ILE A 24 78.69 16.99 -14.22
CA ILE A 24 79.85 16.34 -13.57
C ILE A 24 80.55 15.40 -14.54
N GLY A 25 79.81 14.65 -15.37
CA GLY A 25 80.39 13.80 -16.42
C GLY A 25 81.19 14.59 -17.45
N LEU A 26 80.66 15.70 -17.95
CA LEU A 26 81.37 16.59 -18.89
C LEU A 26 82.61 17.21 -18.26
N TYR A 27 82.51 17.68 -17.01
CA TYR A 27 83.65 18.19 -16.25
C TYR A 27 84.73 17.12 -16.08
N ALA A 28 84.34 15.89 -15.74
CA ALA A 28 85.26 14.76 -15.59
C ALA A 28 86.05 14.47 -16.87
N LEU A 29 85.37 14.47 -18.03
CA LEU A 29 86.01 14.25 -19.33
C LEU A 29 86.98 15.38 -19.71
N HIS A 30 86.57 16.64 -19.55
CA HIS A 30 87.39 17.79 -19.92
C HIS A 30 88.63 17.93 -19.02
N HIS A 31 88.44 17.85 -17.69
CA HIS A 31 89.52 18.04 -16.74
C HIS A 31 90.50 16.84 -16.73
N GLY A 32 89.99 15.62 -16.95
CA GLY A 32 90.81 14.44 -17.14
C GLY A 32 91.73 14.55 -18.35
N ALA A 33 91.22 15.04 -19.49
CA ALA A 33 92.03 15.26 -20.70
C ALA A 33 93.14 16.28 -20.49
N THR A 34 92.87 17.38 -19.77
CA THR A 34 93.87 18.42 -19.48
C THR A 34 94.98 17.93 -18.54
N LEU A 35 94.66 17.07 -17.56
CA LEU A 35 95.65 16.51 -16.63
C LEU A 35 96.67 15.59 -17.34
N VAL A 36 96.23 14.86 -18.36
CA VAL A 36 97.10 13.98 -19.16
C VAL A 36 98.08 14.77 -20.04
N GLN A 37 97.71 15.98 -20.47
CA GLN A 37 98.56 16.81 -21.35
C GLN A 37 99.51 17.74 -20.59
N ALA A 38 99.22 18.07 -19.34
CA ALA A 38 99.90 19.14 -18.60
C ALA A 38 101.13 18.70 -17.76
N THR A 39 101.37 17.40 -17.57
CA THR A 39 102.45 16.89 -16.71
C THR A 39 103.40 15.96 -17.48
N ALA A 40 104.68 16.32 -17.55
CA ALA A 40 105.73 15.49 -18.18
C ALA A 40 106.31 14.42 -17.24
N ASP A 41 106.12 14.59 -15.92
CA ASP A 41 106.58 13.66 -14.88
C ASP A 41 105.53 12.58 -14.60
N ALA A 42 105.88 11.32 -14.90
CA ALA A 42 104.98 10.17 -14.74
C ALA A 42 104.45 9.99 -13.30
N GLN A 43 105.25 10.30 -12.27
CA GLN A 43 104.82 10.22 -10.86
C GLN A 43 103.82 11.32 -10.48
N ALA A 44 104.04 12.57 -10.94
CA ALA A 44 103.13 13.68 -10.67
C ALA A 44 101.78 13.50 -11.39
N GLN A 45 101.83 12.99 -12.63
CA GLN A 45 100.65 12.63 -13.41
C GLN A 45 99.80 11.55 -12.70
N GLN A 46 100.44 10.51 -12.16
CA GLN A 46 99.77 9.43 -11.44
C GLN A 46 99.08 9.91 -10.16
N GLN A 47 99.71 10.79 -9.38
CA GLN A 47 99.13 11.35 -8.15
C GLN A 47 97.94 12.29 -8.46
N ALA A 48 98.05 13.13 -9.48
CA ALA A 48 96.96 14.03 -9.87
C ALA A 48 95.74 13.25 -10.40
N PHE A 49 95.97 12.18 -11.17
CA PHE A 49 94.90 11.33 -11.69
C PHE A 49 94.18 10.55 -10.58
N THR A 50 94.90 9.98 -9.62
CA THR A 50 94.30 9.26 -8.49
C THR A 50 93.48 10.17 -7.59
N ALA A 51 93.97 11.38 -7.27
CA ALA A 51 93.22 12.37 -6.49
C ALA A 51 91.95 12.86 -7.23
N PHE A 52 92.02 13.00 -8.54
CA PHE A 52 90.87 13.36 -9.39
C PHE A 52 89.82 12.24 -9.45
N ALA A 53 90.26 10.99 -9.67
CA ALA A 53 89.40 9.82 -9.69
C ALA A 53 88.66 9.63 -8.36
N GLU A 54 89.33 9.86 -7.22
CA GLU A 54 88.72 9.84 -5.89
C GLU A 54 87.61 10.89 -5.74
N ARG A 55 87.84 12.14 -6.19
CA ARG A 55 86.81 13.20 -6.14
C ARG A 55 85.60 12.87 -7.00
N ILE A 56 85.80 12.35 -8.22
CA ILE A 56 84.69 11.93 -9.10
C ILE A 56 83.94 10.75 -8.47
N ARG A 57 84.64 9.77 -7.89
CA ARG A 57 84.01 8.62 -7.23
C ARG A 57 83.05 9.06 -6.13
N TRP A 58 83.46 9.96 -5.24
CA TRP A 58 82.59 10.51 -4.20
C TRP A 58 81.43 11.33 -4.77
N ALA A 59 81.66 12.11 -5.84
CA ALA A 59 80.61 12.86 -6.51
C ALA A 59 79.53 11.93 -7.13
N LEU A 60 79.94 10.84 -7.78
CA LEU A 60 79.02 9.84 -8.34
C LEU A 60 78.22 9.12 -7.25
N ILE A 61 78.87 8.72 -6.15
CA ILE A 61 78.20 8.11 -4.99
C ILE A 61 77.16 9.07 -4.41
N ALA A 62 77.50 10.36 -4.26
CA ALA A 62 76.58 11.36 -3.75
C ALA A 62 75.34 11.54 -4.65
N ILE A 63 75.52 11.55 -5.98
CA ILE A 63 74.40 11.60 -6.94
C ILE A 63 73.49 10.39 -6.77
N VAL A 64 74.05 9.18 -6.74
CA VAL A 64 73.27 7.93 -6.59
C VAL A 64 72.47 7.96 -5.29
N LEU A 65 73.09 8.38 -4.17
CA LEU A 65 72.40 8.52 -2.89
C LEU A 65 71.27 9.56 -2.94
N MET A 66 71.50 10.72 -3.58
CA MET A 66 70.47 11.75 -3.77
C MET A 66 69.30 11.25 -4.64
N THR A 67 69.59 10.46 -5.68
CA THR A 67 68.54 9.84 -6.51
C THR A 67 67.72 8.85 -5.70
N ILE A 68 68.37 7.96 -4.94
CA ILE A 68 67.68 7.00 -4.06
C ILE A 68 66.83 7.73 -3.02
N ALA A 69 67.39 8.75 -2.35
CA ALA A 69 66.67 9.56 -1.37
C ALA A 69 65.43 10.22 -1.99
N THR A 70 65.56 10.76 -3.20
CA THR A 70 64.43 11.36 -3.94
C THR A 70 63.36 10.31 -4.21
N VAL A 71 63.71 9.12 -4.73
CA VAL A 71 62.76 8.03 -4.98
C VAL A 71 62.00 7.64 -3.71
N VAL A 72 62.71 7.48 -2.58
CA VAL A 72 62.10 7.14 -1.29
C VAL A 72 61.11 8.22 -0.83
N ILE A 73 61.50 9.50 -0.91
CA ILE A 73 60.63 10.63 -0.54
C ILE A 73 59.36 10.65 -1.39
N VAL A 74 59.48 10.37 -2.69
CA VAL A 74 58.34 10.33 -3.61
C VAL A 74 57.41 9.18 -3.30
N LEU A 75 57.93 7.96 -3.17
CA LEU A 75 57.12 6.78 -2.84
C LEU A 75 56.40 6.96 -1.50
N TRP A 76 57.09 7.51 -0.51
CA TRP A 76 56.49 7.84 0.78
C TRP A 76 55.40 8.91 0.65
N GLY A 77 55.67 10.00 -0.07
CA GLY A 77 54.73 11.09 -0.31
C GLY A 77 53.47 10.64 -1.05
N VAL A 78 53.60 9.83 -2.10
CA VAL A 78 52.47 9.27 -2.87
C VAL A 78 51.65 8.31 -2.02
N THR A 79 52.30 7.44 -1.25
CA THR A 79 51.61 6.51 -0.36
C THR A 79 50.76 7.25 0.67
N VAL A 80 51.31 8.28 1.31
CA VAL A 80 50.62 9.03 2.37
C VAL A 80 49.53 9.96 1.82
N ASN A 81 49.77 10.64 0.71
CA ASN A 81 48.86 11.66 0.18
C ASN A 81 47.83 11.13 -0.83
N VAL A 82 48.06 9.95 -1.43
CA VAL A 82 47.19 9.38 -2.47
C VAL A 82 46.65 8.02 -2.08
N LEU A 83 47.52 7.02 -1.87
CA LEU A 83 47.06 5.63 -1.65
C LEU A 83 46.27 5.49 -0.33
N ARG A 84 46.81 5.99 0.79
CA ARG A 84 46.13 5.87 2.10
C ARG A 84 44.74 6.53 2.13
N PRO A 85 44.53 7.75 1.60
CA PRO A 85 43.19 8.31 1.49
C PRO A 85 42.26 7.54 0.54
N LEU A 86 42.75 7.02 -0.58
CA LEU A 86 41.94 6.20 -1.49
C LEU A 86 41.48 4.90 -0.83
N ASP A 87 42.37 4.23 -0.10
CA ASP A 87 42.06 3.02 0.67
C ASP A 87 40.95 3.26 1.71
N ARG A 88 40.99 4.41 2.39
CA ARG A 88 39.88 4.83 3.27
C ARG A 88 38.57 5.06 2.52
N LEU A 89 38.59 5.65 1.33
CA LEU A 89 37.38 5.81 0.50
C LEU A 89 36.77 4.44 0.16
N VAL A 90 37.60 3.46 -0.19
CA VAL A 90 37.15 2.08 -0.43
C VAL A 90 36.45 1.52 0.81
N GLY A 91 37.03 1.69 2.00
CA GLY A 91 36.39 1.26 3.25
C GLY A 91 35.02 1.91 3.51
N TYR A 92 34.82 3.18 3.12
CA TYR A 92 33.49 3.81 3.18
C TYR A 92 32.50 3.20 2.18
N PHE A 93 32.94 2.89 0.95
CA PHE A 93 32.10 2.21 -0.04
C PHE A 93 31.71 0.80 0.40
N GLU A 94 32.63 0.03 0.98
CA GLU A 94 32.33 -1.30 1.51
C GLU A 94 31.28 -1.27 2.62
N ARG A 95 31.38 -0.30 3.54
CA ARG A 95 30.37 -0.09 4.59
C ARG A 95 29.02 0.33 4.01
N MET A 96 29.03 1.24 3.04
CA MET A 96 27.82 1.67 2.33
C MET A 96 27.14 0.48 1.61
N ALA A 97 27.92 -0.40 0.99
CA ALA A 97 27.42 -1.63 0.36
C ALA A 97 26.83 -2.62 1.38
N GLN A 98 27.32 -2.61 2.62
CA GLN A 98 26.74 -3.36 3.75
C GLN A 98 25.52 -2.66 4.38
N GLY A 99 25.16 -1.46 3.93
CA GLY A 99 24.03 -0.69 4.44
C GLY A 99 24.34 0.22 5.63
N ASP A 100 25.61 0.36 6.05
CA ASP A 100 26.01 1.33 7.07
C ASP A 100 26.19 2.73 6.43
N LEU A 101 25.17 3.57 6.62
CA LEU A 101 25.14 4.96 6.15
C LEU A 101 25.37 5.99 7.27
N ASN A 102 25.71 5.54 8.48
CA ASN A 102 25.78 6.42 9.66
C ASN A 102 27.18 7.04 9.87
N GLN A 103 28.16 6.60 9.10
CA GLN A 103 29.54 7.07 9.22
C GLN A 103 29.70 8.49 8.68
N GLN A 104 30.31 9.39 9.45
CA GLN A 104 30.61 10.73 8.96
C GLN A 104 31.85 10.71 8.05
N ILE A 105 31.64 11.03 6.77
CA ILE A 105 32.72 11.17 5.79
C ILE A 105 33.31 12.58 5.91
N THR A 106 34.51 12.70 6.48
CA THR A 106 35.21 14.00 6.61
C THR A 106 36.24 14.17 5.49
N SER A 107 36.19 15.29 4.78
CA SER A 107 37.12 15.58 3.69
C SER A 107 38.45 16.15 4.22
N PRO A 108 39.61 15.51 3.96
CA PRO A 108 40.90 15.96 4.50
C PRO A 108 41.48 17.21 3.82
N GLY A 109 40.74 17.93 2.97
CA GLY A 109 41.19 19.19 2.39
C GLY A 109 40.55 19.55 1.04
N LYS A 110 41.13 20.52 0.33
CA LYS A 110 40.64 21.04 -0.97
C LYS A 110 41.28 20.41 -2.21
N SER A 111 42.02 19.30 -2.05
CA SER A 111 42.66 18.60 -3.16
C SER A 111 41.65 17.82 -4.02
N GLU A 112 42.12 17.23 -5.12
CA GLU A 112 41.33 16.31 -5.95
C GLU A 112 40.76 15.15 -5.13
N ILE A 113 41.56 14.60 -4.21
CA ILE A 113 41.10 13.59 -3.24
C ILE A 113 40.02 14.15 -2.32
N GLY A 114 40.18 15.39 -1.85
CA GLY A 114 39.16 16.05 -1.02
C GLY A 114 37.82 16.25 -1.75
N LYS A 115 37.84 16.48 -3.07
CA LYS A 115 36.63 16.50 -3.91
C LYS A 115 35.97 15.12 -4.01
N LEU A 116 36.74 14.04 -4.11
CA LEU A 116 36.21 12.67 -4.08
C LEU A 116 35.51 12.37 -2.74
N TYR A 117 36.12 12.76 -1.62
CA TYR A 117 35.48 12.65 -0.30
C TYR A 117 34.15 13.41 -0.23
N SER A 118 34.11 14.64 -0.75
CA SER A 118 32.89 15.45 -0.76
C SER A 118 31.78 14.83 -1.63
N ALA A 119 32.13 14.38 -2.85
CA ALA A 119 31.18 13.69 -3.72
C ALA A 119 30.64 12.40 -3.11
N MET A 120 31.49 11.63 -2.43
CA MET A 120 31.08 10.42 -1.72
C MET A 120 30.17 10.73 -0.52
N ALA A 121 30.44 11.81 0.23
CA ALA A 121 29.58 12.27 1.32
C ALA A 121 28.18 12.67 0.80
N HIS A 122 28.12 13.37 -0.34
CA HIS A 122 26.84 13.69 -0.98
C HIS A 122 26.08 12.43 -1.42
N MET A 123 26.79 11.44 -1.99
CA MET A 123 26.18 10.16 -2.37
C MET A 123 25.62 9.40 -1.16
N GLN A 124 26.38 9.33 -0.06
CA GLN A 124 25.92 8.72 1.19
C GLN A 124 24.67 9.41 1.73
N ALA A 125 24.65 10.75 1.74
CA ALA A 125 23.51 11.52 2.22
C ALA A 125 22.24 11.25 1.39
N ALA A 126 22.36 11.27 0.06
CA ALA A 126 21.25 10.98 -0.85
C ALA A 126 20.73 9.54 -0.70
N LEU A 127 21.63 8.57 -0.51
CA LEU A 127 21.25 7.18 -0.25
C LEU A 127 20.56 7.04 1.11
N SER A 128 21.07 7.69 2.15
CA SER A 128 20.46 7.70 3.49
C SER A 128 19.06 8.32 3.49
N GLU A 129 18.87 9.41 2.75
CA GLU A 129 17.57 10.03 2.56
C GLU A 129 16.59 9.07 1.86
N THR A 130 17.03 8.44 0.77
CA THR A 130 16.23 7.47 0.00
C THR A 130 15.80 6.29 0.87
N VAL A 131 16.73 5.69 1.60
CA VAL A 131 16.45 4.59 2.55
C VAL A 131 15.49 5.07 3.65
N GLY A 132 15.68 6.29 4.16
CA GLY A 132 14.78 6.91 5.14
C GLY A 132 13.35 7.10 4.62
N VAL A 133 13.20 7.52 3.36
CA VAL A 133 11.89 7.62 2.69
C VAL A 133 11.26 6.23 2.54
N VAL A 134 11.98 5.24 2.03
CA VAL A 134 11.48 3.86 1.87
C VAL A 134 11.04 3.28 3.21
N ARG A 135 11.82 3.47 4.27
CA ARG A 135 11.47 3.01 5.62
C ARG A 135 10.19 3.67 6.14
N ARG A 136 10.07 5.00 6.03
CA ARG A 136 8.86 5.73 6.46
C ARG A 136 7.62 5.30 5.68
N SER A 137 7.76 5.12 4.36
CA SER A 137 6.69 4.59 3.52
C SER A 137 6.30 3.17 3.93
N GLY A 138 7.27 2.31 4.24
CA GLY A 138 7.03 0.95 4.75
C GLY A 138 6.23 0.95 6.05
N THR A 139 6.62 1.78 7.03
CA THR A 139 5.86 1.95 8.29
C THR A 139 4.44 2.45 8.04
N THR A 140 4.27 3.44 7.15
CA THR A 140 2.95 3.99 6.81
C THR A 140 2.06 2.95 6.13
N ILE A 141 2.61 2.13 5.23
CA ILE A 141 1.89 1.04 4.57
C ILE A 141 1.46 0.00 5.62
N PHE A 142 2.38 -0.40 6.50
CA PHE A 142 2.07 -1.36 7.56
C PHE A 142 0.92 -0.90 8.47
N GLU A 143 0.96 0.35 8.94
CA GLU A 143 -0.10 0.95 9.75
C GLU A 143 -1.44 0.98 9.01
N ARG A 144 -1.44 1.40 7.74
CA ARG A 144 -2.65 1.44 6.89
C ARG A 144 -3.22 0.05 6.63
N SER A 145 -2.37 -0.94 6.40
CA SER A 145 -2.79 -2.34 6.24
C SER A 145 -3.45 -2.88 7.51
N GLN A 146 -2.94 -2.53 8.70
CA GLN A 146 -3.58 -2.89 9.96
C GLN A 146 -4.95 -2.23 10.12
N HIS A 147 -5.09 -0.96 9.73
CA HIS A 147 -6.39 -0.27 9.70
C HIS A 147 -7.38 -0.93 8.73
N ILE A 148 -6.93 -1.33 7.53
CA ILE A 148 -7.77 -2.06 6.56
C ILE A 148 -8.20 -3.41 7.15
N ALA A 149 -7.30 -4.17 7.76
CA ALA A 149 -7.63 -5.46 8.36
C ALA A 149 -8.70 -5.32 9.46
N ASN A 150 -8.55 -4.32 10.33
CA ASN A 150 -9.54 -4.03 11.37
C ASN A 150 -10.89 -3.59 10.76
N GLY A 151 -10.87 -2.73 9.75
CA GLY A 151 -12.07 -2.30 9.03
C GLY A 151 -12.77 -3.45 8.31
N ASN A 152 -12.01 -4.42 7.78
CA ASN A 152 -12.57 -5.61 7.14
C ASN A 152 -13.25 -6.55 8.15
N ASN A 153 -12.69 -6.69 9.36
CA ASN A 153 -13.34 -7.44 10.43
C ASN A 153 -14.66 -6.78 10.88
N ASP A 154 -14.70 -5.45 11.02
CA ASP A 154 -15.94 -4.71 11.32
C ASP A 154 -16.98 -4.90 10.21
N LEU A 155 -16.56 -4.77 8.95
CA LEU A 155 -17.45 -4.97 7.80
C LEU A 155 -18.01 -6.40 7.74
N SER A 156 -17.16 -7.41 8.01
CA SER A 156 -17.57 -8.81 8.07
C SER A 156 -18.63 -9.02 9.15
N SER A 157 -18.38 -8.51 10.37
CA SER A 157 -19.35 -8.60 11.48
C SER A 157 -20.68 -7.92 11.14
N ARG A 158 -20.64 -6.74 10.51
CA ARG A 158 -21.86 -6.04 10.06
C ARG A 158 -22.59 -6.79 8.95
N THR A 159 -21.87 -7.45 8.07
CA THR A 159 -22.44 -8.28 7.00
C THR A 159 -23.10 -9.53 7.57
N GLU A 160 -22.49 -10.18 8.56
CA GLU A 160 -23.09 -11.30 9.31
C GLU A 160 -24.37 -10.85 10.03
N GLN A 161 -24.34 -9.70 10.71
CA GLN A 161 -25.51 -9.14 11.37
C GLN A 161 -26.63 -8.81 10.37
N GLN A 162 -26.27 -8.23 9.22
CA GLN A 162 -27.23 -7.91 8.16
C GLN A 162 -27.84 -9.17 7.55
N ALA A 163 -27.04 -10.24 7.36
CA ALA A 163 -27.53 -11.52 6.90
C ALA A 163 -28.55 -12.11 7.89
N SER A 164 -28.26 -12.05 9.19
CA SER A 164 -29.19 -12.49 10.24
C SER A 164 -30.49 -11.68 10.25
N SER A 165 -30.43 -10.35 10.11
CA SER A 165 -31.64 -9.52 10.01
C SER A 165 -32.46 -9.81 8.75
N LEU A 166 -31.81 -10.16 7.64
CA LEU A 166 -32.50 -10.58 6.41
C LEU A 166 -33.17 -11.95 6.58
N GLU A 167 -32.56 -12.87 7.31
CA GLU A 167 -33.15 -14.17 7.65
C GLU A 167 -34.41 -14.01 8.52
N GLU A 168 -34.36 -13.16 9.54
CA GLU A 168 -35.53 -12.82 10.38
C GLU A 168 -36.65 -12.16 9.56
N THR A 169 -36.28 -11.27 8.62
CA THR A 169 -37.23 -10.64 7.70
C THR A 169 -37.88 -11.67 6.78
N ALA A 170 -37.11 -12.61 6.24
CA ALA A 170 -37.63 -13.69 5.39
C ALA A 170 -38.61 -14.59 6.17
N SER A 171 -38.25 -15.00 7.39
CA SER A 171 -39.13 -15.78 8.25
C SER A 171 -40.42 -15.02 8.60
N SER A 172 -40.32 -13.73 8.89
CA SER A 172 -41.49 -12.87 9.12
C SER A 172 -42.40 -12.79 7.88
N MET A 173 -41.81 -12.75 6.68
CA MET A 173 -42.56 -12.76 5.42
C MET A 173 -43.26 -14.11 5.17
N GLU A 174 -42.64 -15.24 5.54
CA GLU A 174 -43.28 -16.56 5.48
C GLU A 174 -44.50 -16.65 6.41
N GLN A 175 -44.36 -16.15 7.65
CA GLN A 175 -45.47 -16.12 8.60
C GLN A 175 -46.61 -15.20 8.13
N LEU A 176 -46.27 -14.04 7.54
CA LEU A 176 -47.25 -13.15 6.92
C LEU A 176 -47.96 -13.82 5.75
N ALA A 177 -47.22 -14.50 4.86
CA ALA A 177 -47.81 -15.22 3.74
C ALA A 177 -48.77 -16.32 4.20
N SER A 178 -48.41 -17.08 5.23
CA SER A 178 -49.29 -18.08 5.86
C SER A 178 -50.56 -17.44 6.42
N THR A 179 -50.43 -16.32 7.12
CA THR A 179 -51.57 -15.58 7.68
C THR A 179 -52.50 -15.05 6.59
N VAL A 180 -51.94 -14.52 5.50
CA VAL A 180 -52.71 -14.05 4.34
C VAL A 180 -53.45 -15.22 3.67
N SER A 181 -52.81 -16.38 3.52
CA SER A 181 -53.47 -17.59 3.01
C SER A 181 -54.65 -18.02 3.88
N HIS A 182 -54.46 -18.07 5.21
CA HIS A 182 -55.53 -18.38 6.16
C HIS A 182 -56.68 -17.38 6.08
N ASN A 183 -56.39 -16.08 5.96
CA ASN A 183 -57.42 -15.05 5.80
C ASN A 183 -58.20 -15.23 4.49
N ALA A 184 -57.54 -15.61 3.39
CA ALA A 184 -58.21 -15.89 2.13
C ALA A 184 -59.16 -17.09 2.21
N ASP A 185 -58.74 -18.17 2.89
CA ASP A 185 -59.58 -19.35 3.10
C ASP A 185 -60.76 -19.07 4.04
N ASN A 186 -60.53 -18.29 5.10
CA ASN A 186 -61.60 -17.82 5.99
C ASN A 186 -62.61 -16.96 5.24
N ALA A 187 -62.16 -16.06 4.36
CA ALA A 187 -63.04 -15.25 3.52
C ALA A 187 -63.86 -16.10 2.55
N ARG A 188 -63.26 -17.15 1.95
CA ARG A 188 -64.00 -18.12 1.11
C ARG A 188 -65.06 -18.87 1.90
N GLN A 189 -64.72 -19.39 3.09
CA GLN A 189 -65.67 -20.09 3.96
C GLN A 189 -66.82 -19.17 4.40
N ALA A 190 -66.52 -17.93 4.80
CA ALA A 190 -67.55 -16.94 5.15
C ALA A 190 -68.46 -16.62 3.96
N SER A 191 -67.91 -16.51 2.75
CA SER A 191 -68.69 -16.31 1.53
C SER A 191 -69.60 -17.51 1.21
N GLN A 192 -69.14 -18.73 1.42
CA GLN A 192 -69.96 -19.94 1.25
C GLN A 192 -71.11 -19.97 2.26
N LEU A 193 -70.80 -19.75 3.54
CA LEU A 193 -71.80 -19.74 4.61
C LEU A 193 -72.86 -18.65 4.39
N ALA A 194 -72.45 -17.47 3.93
CA ALA A 194 -73.38 -16.40 3.56
C ALA A 194 -74.29 -16.79 2.37
N GLY A 195 -73.74 -17.53 1.39
CA GLY A 195 -74.50 -18.09 0.28
C GLY A 195 -75.55 -19.11 0.75
N ASP A 196 -75.16 -20.04 1.61
CA ASP A 196 -76.07 -21.05 2.19
C ASP A 196 -77.17 -20.39 3.02
N ALA A 197 -76.83 -19.42 3.87
CA ALA A 197 -77.80 -18.66 4.65
C ALA A 197 -78.81 -17.93 3.75
N THR A 198 -78.35 -17.36 2.64
CA THR A 198 -79.22 -16.70 1.65
C THR A 198 -80.17 -17.70 0.98
N LEU A 199 -79.70 -18.91 0.65
CA LEU A 199 -80.54 -19.99 0.09
C LEU A 199 -81.60 -20.43 1.11
N THR A 200 -81.23 -20.63 2.37
CA THR A 200 -82.17 -20.98 3.45
C THR A 200 -83.20 -19.87 3.67
N ALA A 201 -82.78 -18.60 3.68
CA ALA A 201 -83.68 -17.46 3.81
C ALA A 201 -84.67 -17.39 2.64
N ARG A 202 -84.22 -17.67 1.40
CA ARG A 202 -85.11 -17.72 0.22
C ARG A 202 -86.16 -18.81 0.34
N ARG A 203 -85.76 -20.03 0.74
CA ARG A 203 -86.68 -21.15 0.96
C ARG A 203 -87.69 -20.86 2.08
N SER A 204 -87.23 -20.24 3.16
CA SER A 204 -88.12 -19.79 4.24
C SER A 204 -89.11 -18.73 3.75
N GLY A 205 -88.68 -17.84 2.86
CA GLY A 205 -89.56 -16.87 2.20
C GLY A 205 -90.64 -17.51 1.32
N GLU A 206 -90.30 -18.58 0.59
CA GLU A 206 -91.27 -19.37 -0.19
C GLU A 206 -92.30 -20.04 0.73
N GLU A 207 -91.88 -20.67 1.83
CA GLU A 207 -92.79 -21.28 2.80
C GLU A 207 -93.71 -20.25 3.48
N VAL A 208 -93.18 -19.08 3.87
CA VAL A 208 -94.00 -17.98 4.39
C VAL A 208 -95.01 -17.49 3.35
N GLY A 209 -94.62 -17.43 2.07
CA GLY A 209 -95.54 -17.12 0.98
C GLY A 209 -96.71 -18.09 0.90
N GLN A 210 -96.44 -19.39 1.03
CA GLN A 210 -97.48 -20.43 1.05
C GLN A 210 -98.39 -20.34 2.28
N ILE A 211 -97.85 -19.94 3.44
CA ILE A 211 -98.64 -19.67 4.65
C ILE A 211 -99.58 -18.48 4.43
N VAL A 212 -99.11 -17.41 3.79
CA VAL A 212 -99.93 -16.23 3.47
C VAL A 212 -101.08 -16.59 2.53
N GLU A 213 -100.82 -17.39 1.49
CA GLU A 213 -101.85 -17.90 0.58
C GLU A 213 -102.89 -18.74 1.32
N THR A 214 -102.44 -19.66 2.18
CA THR A 214 -103.35 -20.48 3.02
C THR A 214 -104.22 -19.60 3.94
N MET A 215 -103.65 -18.54 4.52
CA MET A 215 -104.41 -17.59 5.35
C MET A 215 -105.45 -16.81 4.55
N GLN A 216 -105.18 -16.49 3.27
CA GLN A 216 -106.16 -15.89 2.37
C GLN A 216 -107.30 -16.85 2.06
N ASP A 217 -107.01 -18.13 1.80
CA ASP A 217 -108.03 -19.17 1.58
C ASP A 217 -108.91 -19.40 2.81
N ILE A 218 -108.31 -19.44 4.02
CA ILE A 218 -109.04 -19.53 5.29
C ILE A 218 -109.96 -18.31 5.47
N SER A 219 -109.46 -17.11 5.17
CA SER A 219 -110.24 -15.86 5.26
C SER A 219 -111.42 -15.86 4.29
N ALA A 220 -111.21 -16.29 3.04
CA ALA A 220 -112.26 -16.41 2.03
C ALA A 220 -113.31 -17.46 2.44
N SER A 221 -112.87 -18.61 2.92
CA SER A 221 -113.76 -19.66 3.43
C SER A 221 -114.57 -19.18 4.63
N SER A 222 -113.95 -18.40 5.52
CA SER A 222 -114.64 -17.81 6.69
C SER A 222 -115.72 -16.80 6.28
N HIS A 223 -115.49 -16.00 5.23
CA HIS A 223 -116.52 -15.12 4.66
C HIS A 223 -117.68 -15.94 4.09
N GLN A 224 -117.39 -17.02 3.35
CA GLN A 224 -118.43 -17.89 2.82
C GLN A 224 -119.26 -18.55 3.92
N VAL A 225 -118.64 -18.95 5.04
CA VAL A 225 -119.36 -19.46 6.23
C VAL A 225 -120.25 -18.36 6.83
N ALA A 226 -119.77 -17.12 6.92
CA ALA A 226 -120.57 -16.00 7.41
C ALA A 226 -121.78 -15.71 6.51
N ASP A 227 -121.63 -15.82 5.18
CA ASP A 227 -122.73 -15.71 4.22
C ASP A 227 -123.76 -16.83 4.43
N ILE A 228 -123.31 -18.07 4.64
CA ILE A 228 -124.20 -19.20 4.96
C ILE A 228 -124.93 -18.97 6.28
N ILE A 229 -124.24 -18.52 7.34
CA ILE A 229 -124.87 -18.20 8.62
C ILE A 229 -125.94 -17.11 8.42
N THR A 230 -125.68 -16.11 7.59
CA THR A 230 -126.66 -15.08 7.25
C THR A 230 -127.88 -15.67 6.54
N VAL A 231 -127.69 -16.61 5.61
CA VAL A 231 -128.80 -17.33 4.98
C VAL A 231 -129.56 -18.19 6.01
N ILE A 232 -128.86 -18.88 6.91
CA ILE A 232 -129.47 -19.68 7.99
C ILE A 232 -130.29 -18.78 8.92
N ASP A 233 -129.76 -17.61 9.31
CA ASP A 233 -130.46 -16.66 10.17
C ASP A 233 -131.74 -16.13 9.48
N ASN A 234 -131.66 -15.85 8.18
CA ASN A 234 -132.83 -15.53 7.36
C ASN A 234 -133.86 -16.68 7.31
N ILE A 235 -133.42 -17.93 7.13
CA ILE A 235 -134.30 -19.12 7.14
C ILE A 235 -134.91 -19.33 8.53
N ALA A 236 -134.13 -19.16 9.60
CA ALA A 236 -134.60 -19.28 10.98
C ALA A 236 -135.66 -18.23 11.28
N PHE A 237 -135.46 -16.98 10.84
CA PHE A 237 -136.46 -15.93 10.95
C PHE A 237 -137.74 -16.27 10.17
N GLN A 238 -137.62 -16.73 8.92
CA GLN A 238 -138.77 -17.20 8.12
C GLN A 238 -139.50 -18.37 8.79
N THR A 239 -138.77 -19.33 9.36
CA THR A 239 -139.32 -20.49 10.06
C THR A 239 -140.05 -20.06 11.33
N ASN A 240 -139.49 -19.10 12.08
CA ASN A 240 -140.12 -18.51 13.25
C ASN A 240 -141.42 -17.78 12.89
N ILE A 241 -141.45 -17.02 11.79
CA ILE A 241 -142.68 -16.39 11.27
C ILE A 241 -143.71 -17.45 10.84
N LEU A 242 -143.27 -18.55 10.20
CA LEU A 242 -144.16 -19.63 9.78
C LEU A 242 -144.79 -20.35 10.98
N ALA A 243 -143.99 -20.65 12.00
CA ALA A 243 -144.46 -21.27 13.24
C ALA A 243 -145.43 -20.35 14.00
N LEU A 244 -145.17 -19.05 14.02
CA LEU A 244 -146.05 -18.06 14.65
C LEU A 244 -147.38 -17.91 13.89
N ASN A 245 -147.38 -17.98 12.56
CA ASN A 245 -148.62 -17.95 11.74
C ASN A 245 -149.41 -19.27 11.76
N ALA A 246 -148.77 -20.38 12.13
CA ALA A 246 -149.40 -21.69 12.26
C ALA A 246 -149.89 -22.00 13.69
N SER A 247 -149.71 -21.04 14.61
CA SER A 247 -150.20 -21.07 16.00
C SER A 247 -151.48 -20.25 16.13
#